data_AF-A0A8B6DM10-F1
#
_entry.id   AF-A0A8B6DM10-F1
#
_cell.length_a   1.000
_cell.length_b   1.000
_cell.length_c   1.000
_cell.angle_alpha   90.00
_cell.angle_beta   90.00
_cell.angle_gamma   90.00
#
_symmetry.space_group_name_H-M   'P 1'
#
loop_
_entity.id
_entity.type
_entity.pdbx_description
1 polymer ?
#
loop_
_entity_poly.entity_id
_entity_poly.type
_entity_poly.pdbx_seq_one_letter_code
_entity_poly.pdbx_strand_id
1 'polypeptide(L)'
;MSDNCTTYTAAAKEIEMLTKSTSIQEQLNIYGTQWKFIPKRAPWYGGWWERLIGLTKNCIKKVLGRALVTFRVLETIVIEIEAILNDRPLTHVSTDLTDDEPLTPSHLLYGRRVKTLPYSGTINFSSEENVQNLTHYTANFRTVRSFACIHNIKFIENSTA
;
A
#
# COMPACT_ATOMS: atom_id res chain seq x y z
N MET A 1 -16.18 -0.09 -3.66
CA MET A 1 -17.43 0.04 -2.87
C MET A 1 -17.20 1.07 -1.78
N SER A 2 -18.22 1.82 -1.34
CA SER A 2 -18.10 2.79 -0.22
C SER A 2 -19.31 2.73 0.71
N ASP A 3 -19.19 3.32 1.90
CA ASP A 3 -20.34 3.55 2.79
C ASP A 3 -21.22 4.71 2.32
N ASN A 4 -22.40 4.79 2.92
CA ASN A 4 -23.43 5.78 2.57
C ASN A 4 -23.19 7.12 3.29
N CYS A 5 -21.95 7.44 3.64
CA CYS A 5 -21.60 8.73 4.23
C CYS A 5 -21.92 9.85 3.23
N THR A 6 -22.38 10.99 3.74
CA THR A 6 -22.83 12.13 2.92
C THR A 6 -21.77 12.58 1.93
N THR A 7 -20.50 12.60 2.35
CA THR A 7 -19.34 12.92 1.50
C THR A 7 -19.24 12.00 0.28
N TYR A 8 -19.38 10.68 0.47
CA TYR A 8 -19.31 9.74 -0.65
C TYR A 8 -20.54 9.80 -1.55
N THR A 9 -21.72 10.04 -0.98
CA THR A 9 -22.93 10.23 -1.80
C THR A 9 -22.87 11.50 -2.65
N ALA A 10 -22.29 12.58 -2.12
CA ALA A 10 -22.05 13.81 -2.89
C ALA A 10 -21.02 13.58 -4.00
N ALA A 11 -19.88 12.96 -3.68
CA ALA A 11 -18.84 12.64 -4.65
C ALA A 11 -19.35 11.71 -5.77
N ALA A 12 -20.15 10.69 -5.43
CA ALA A 12 -20.73 9.81 -6.44
C ALA A 12 -21.66 10.57 -7.41
N LYS A 13 -22.44 11.54 -6.89
CA LYS A 13 -23.30 12.39 -7.71
C LYS A 13 -22.48 13.31 -8.63
N GLU A 14 -21.39 13.88 -8.13
CA GLU A 14 -20.47 14.69 -8.94
C GLU A 14 -19.83 13.87 -10.05
N ILE A 15 -19.36 12.66 -9.74
CA ILE A 15 -18.80 11.75 -10.74
C ILE A 15 -19.87 11.38 -11.77
N GLU A 16 -21.09 11.06 -11.36
CA GLU A 16 -22.21 10.80 -12.29
C GLU A 16 -22.51 11.98 -13.22
N MET A 17 -22.30 13.22 -12.76
CA MET A 17 -22.41 14.40 -13.64
C MET A 17 -21.25 14.47 -14.64
N LEU A 18 -20.01 14.21 -14.20
CA LEU A 18 -18.83 14.23 -15.05
C LEU A 18 -18.85 13.11 -16.10
N THR A 19 -19.34 11.92 -15.72
CA THR A 19 -19.44 10.78 -16.63
C THR A 19 -20.45 10.98 -17.74
N LYS A 20 -21.31 12.01 -17.70
CA LYS A 20 -22.18 12.36 -18.86
C LYS A 20 -21.38 12.79 -20.09
N SER A 21 -20.14 13.25 -19.92
CA SER A 21 -19.26 13.55 -21.04
C SER A 21 -18.72 12.27 -21.69
N THR A 22 -18.79 12.19 -23.02
CA THR A 22 -18.43 10.98 -23.78
C THR A 22 -16.99 10.52 -23.54
N SER A 23 -16.03 11.46 -23.44
CA SER A 23 -14.61 11.08 -23.24
C SER A 23 -14.35 10.43 -21.88
N ILE A 24 -15.01 10.92 -20.81
CA ILE A 24 -14.87 10.35 -19.46
C ILE A 24 -15.55 8.98 -19.39
N GLN A 25 -16.70 8.83 -20.05
CA GLN A 25 -17.42 7.57 -20.15
C GLN A 25 -16.59 6.49 -20.88
N GLU A 26 -15.95 6.85 -22.00
CA GLU A 26 -15.05 5.97 -22.74
C GLU A 26 -13.87 5.53 -21.87
N GLN A 27 -13.23 6.46 -21.15
CA GLN A 27 -12.13 6.13 -20.24
C GLN A 27 -12.57 5.21 -19.11
N LEU A 28 -13.71 5.45 -18.48
CA LEU A 28 -14.20 4.61 -17.38
C LEU A 28 -14.62 3.21 -17.85
N ASN A 29 -15.13 3.09 -19.07
CA ASN A 29 -15.45 1.81 -19.69
C ASN A 29 -14.20 0.97 -19.96
N ILE A 30 -13.08 1.60 -20.34
CA ILE A 30 -11.79 0.90 -20.51
C ILE A 30 -11.37 0.19 -19.21
N TYR A 31 -11.57 0.85 -18.05
CA TYR A 31 -11.19 0.30 -16.75
C TYR A 31 -12.29 -0.55 -16.09
N GLY A 32 -13.48 -0.69 -16.71
CA GLY A 32 -14.60 -1.48 -16.18
C GLY A 32 -15.02 -1.11 -14.75
N THR A 33 -14.76 0.13 -14.33
CA THR A 33 -14.85 0.51 -12.91
C THR A 33 -16.26 0.98 -12.56
N GLN A 34 -16.88 0.33 -11.57
CA GLN A 34 -18.21 0.68 -11.06
C GLN A 34 -18.15 1.09 -9.58
N TRP A 35 -18.64 2.29 -9.27
CA TRP A 35 -18.85 2.69 -7.87
C TRP A 35 -20.13 2.04 -7.33
N LYS A 36 -20.01 1.25 -6.27
CA LYS A 36 -21.15 0.63 -5.57
C LYS A 36 -21.18 1.04 -4.09
N PHE A 37 -22.37 1.31 -3.56
CA PHE A 37 -22.57 1.56 -2.12
C PHE A 37 -22.90 0.27 -1.38
N ILE A 38 -22.51 0.21 -0.10
CA ILE A 38 -22.88 -0.89 0.78
C ILE A 38 -24.39 -0.89 1.01
N PRO A 39 -25.05 -2.06 1.09
CA PRO A 39 -26.44 -2.15 1.49
C PRO A 39 -26.71 -1.42 2.81
N LYS A 40 -27.79 -0.64 2.87
CA LYS A 40 -28.21 0.02 4.11
C LYS A 40 -28.43 -1.05 5.20
N ARG A 41 -27.98 -0.75 6.43
CA ARG A 41 -28.09 -1.64 7.61
C ARG A 41 -27.25 -2.92 7.53
N ALA A 42 -26.23 -2.98 6.68
CA ALA A 42 -25.29 -4.10 6.58
C ALA A 42 -23.87 -3.71 7.05
N PRO A 43 -23.66 -3.40 8.34
CA PRO A 43 -22.38 -2.90 8.85
C PRO A 43 -21.22 -3.90 8.68
N TRP A 44 -21.51 -5.20 8.62
CA TRP A 44 -20.48 -6.25 8.45
C TRP A 44 -19.76 -6.19 7.10
N TYR A 45 -20.38 -5.60 6.06
CA TYR A 45 -19.69 -5.38 4.78
C TYR A 45 -18.42 -4.56 4.99
N GLY A 46 -18.37 -3.77 6.06
CA GLY A 46 -17.24 -2.92 6.41
C GLY A 46 -16.23 -3.38 7.42
N GLY A 47 -16.45 -4.54 8.01
CA GLY A 47 -15.54 -5.03 9.03
C GLY A 47 -14.10 -5.15 8.55
N TRP A 48 -13.88 -5.47 7.27
CA TRP A 48 -12.52 -5.66 6.75
C TRP A 48 -11.75 -4.35 6.59
N TRP A 49 -12.35 -3.27 6.05
CA TRP A 49 -11.67 -1.98 5.96
C TRP A 49 -11.51 -1.34 7.33
N GLU A 50 -12.51 -1.47 8.22
CA GLU A 50 -12.40 -0.99 9.60
C GLU A 50 -11.25 -1.68 10.33
N ARG A 51 -11.12 -3.00 10.15
CA ARG A 51 -10.01 -3.77 10.72
C ARG A 51 -8.67 -3.37 10.12
N LEU A 52 -8.59 -3.14 8.81
CA LEU A 52 -7.37 -2.66 8.15
C LEU A 52 -6.97 -1.27 8.68
N ILE A 53 -7.92 -0.34 8.77
CA ILE A 53 -7.70 0.99 9.37
C ILE A 53 -7.22 0.88 10.81
N GLY A 54 -7.80 -0.05 11.59
CA GLY A 54 -7.37 -0.34 12.95
C GLY A 54 -5.91 -0.81 13.03
N LEU A 55 -5.50 -1.72 12.14
CA LEU A 55 -4.11 -2.18 12.05
C LEU A 55 -3.16 -1.03 11.70
N THR A 56 -3.49 -0.23 10.69
CA THR A 56 -2.68 0.93 10.28
C THR A 56 -2.52 1.93 11.41
N LYS A 57 -3.63 2.33 12.08
CA LYS A 57 -3.59 3.25 13.23
C LYS A 57 -2.75 2.69 14.38
N ASN A 58 -2.83 1.39 14.65
CA ASN A 58 -2.04 0.76 15.69
C ASN A 58 -0.55 0.77 15.36
N CYS A 59 -0.17 0.50 14.11
CA CYS A 59 1.22 0.63 13.66
C CYS A 59 1.71 2.08 13.78
N ILE A 60 0.93 3.06 13.33
CA ILE A 60 1.28 4.49 13.45
C ILE A 60 1.50 4.87 14.93
N LYS A 61 0.59 4.46 15.82
CA LYS A 61 0.73 4.71 17.27
C LYS A 61 1.97 4.07 17.87
N LYS A 62 2.34 2.86 17.44
CA LYS A 62 3.55 2.16 17.91
C LYS A 62 4.83 2.83 17.43
N VAL A 63 4.86 3.31 16.17
CA VAL A 63 6.02 3.97 15.59
C VAL A 63 6.20 5.39 16.15
N LEU A 64 5.13 6.18 16.20
CA LEU A 64 5.21 7.59 16.61
C LEU A 64 5.14 7.79 18.13
N GLY A 65 4.42 6.94 18.86
CA GLY A 65 4.17 7.12 20.29
C GLY A 65 3.52 8.48 20.57
N ARG A 66 4.28 9.40 21.20
CA ARG A 66 3.88 10.78 21.52
C ARG A 66 4.64 11.84 20.71
N ALA A 67 5.43 11.43 19.72
CA ALA A 67 6.22 12.34 18.91
C ALA A 67 5.33 13.16 17.96
N LEU A 68 5.64 14.45 17.82
CA LEU A 68 5.10 15.29 16.77
C LEU A 68 6.05 15.25 15.58
N VAL A 69 5.52 14.89 14.42
CA VAL A 69 6.30 14.75 13.18
C VAL A 69 5.79 15.70 12.12
N THR A 70 6.68 16.09 11.21
CA THR A 70 6.30 16.86 10.02
C THR A 70 5.53 15.99 9.05
N PHE A 71 4.77 16.63 8.14
CA PHE A 71 3.99 15.92 7.12
C PHE A 71 4.83 14.92 6.31
N ARG A 72 6.03 15.32 5.88
CA ARG A 72 6.94 14.48 5.09
C ARG A 72 7.42 13.23 5.83
N VAL A 73 7.68 13.38 7.13
CA VAL A 73 8.07 12.25 7.98
C VAL A 73 6.88 11.32 8.19
N LEU A 74 5.68 11.87 8.42
CA LEU A 74 4.47 11.08 8.53
C LEU A 74 4.17 10.29 7.24
N GLU A 75 4.33 10.92 6.08
CA GLU A 75 4.17 10.27 4.77
C GLU A 75 5.11 9.07 4.63
N THR A 76 6.38 9.26 4.96
CA THR A 76 7.38 8.18 4.92
C THR A 76 7.00 7.02 5.85
N ILE A 77 6.57 7.34 7.08
CA ILE A 77 6.14 6.33 8.06
C ILE A 77 4.92 5.55 7.55
N VAL A 78 3.94 6.22 6.94
CA VAL A 78 2.75 5.55 6.40
C VAL A 78 3.14 4.59 5.28
N ILE A 79 4.06 4.97 4.39
CA ILE A 79 4.55 4.12 3.31
C ILE A 79 5.27 2.88 3.88
N GLU A 80 6.09 3.04 4.91
CA GLU A 80 6.75 1.90 5.57
C GLU A 80 5.73 0.95 6.24
N ILE A 81 4.72 1.52 6.88
CA ILE A 81 3.63 0.74 7.49
C ILE A 81 2.84 -0.02 6.42
N GLU A 82 2.55 0.60 5.28
CA GLU A 82 1.92 -0.07 4.15
C GLU A 82 2.74 -1.28 3.68
N ALA A 83 4.05 -1.11 3.48
CA ALA A 83 4.94 -2.20 3.10
C ALA A 83 4.96 -3.33 4.14
N ILE A 84 4.90 -3.00 5.43
CA ILE A 84 4.82 -3.99 6.52
C ILE A 84 3.47 -4.73 6.50
N LEU A 85 2.35 -4.02 6.31
CA LEU A 85 1.02 -4.63 6.26
C LEU A 85 0.88 -5.56 5.04
N ASN A 86 1.44 -5.16 3.89
CA ASN A 86 1.39 -5.96 2.67
C ASN A 86 2.29 -7.21 2.72
N ASP A 87 3.42 -7.16 3.45
CA ASP A 87 4.30 -8.33 3.64
C ASP A 87 3.94 -9.18 4.88
N ARG A 88 2.84 -8.86 5.58
CA ARG A 88 2.39 -9.61 6.76
C ARG A 88 1.93 -11.01 6.33
N PRO A 89 2.38 -12.09 7.02
CA PRO A 89 1.94 -13.45 6.72
C PRO A 89 0.43 -13.64 6.99
N LEU A 90 -0.25 -14.26 6.03
CA LEU A 90 -1.64 -14.72 6.12
C LEU A 90 -1.71 -16.18 6.55
N THR A 91 -0.71 -16.98 6.18
CA THR A 91 -0.58 -18.39 6.55
C THR A 91 0.41 -18.59 7.68
N HIS A 92 0.49 -19.82 8.19
CA HIS A 92 1.46 -20.22 9.20
C HIS A 92 2.89 -19.89 8.76
N VAL A 93 3.68 -19.34 9.68
CA VAL A 93 5.12 -19.11 9.48
C VAL A 93 5.84 -20.32 10.05
N SER A 94 6.40 -21.16 9.17
CA SER A 94 7.21 -22.29 9.63
C SER A 94 8.56 -21.85 10.19
N THR A 95 9.10 -22.66 11.10
CA THR A 95 10.47 -22.53 11.59
C THR A 95 11.45 -23.37 10.76
N ASP A 96 10.94 -24.30 9.94
CA ASP A 96 11.77 -25.09 9.03
C ASP A 96 12.14 -24.27 7.79
N LEU A 97 13.39 -24.39 7.36
CA LEU A 97 13.92 -23.71 6.17
C LEU A 97 13.55 -24.44 4.86
N THR A 98 13.09 -25.69 4.95
CA THR A 98 12.61 -26.44 3.78
C THR A 98 11.15 -26.17 3.45
N ASP A 99 10.41 -25.57 4.39
CA ASP A 99 8.99 -25.28 4.22
C ASP A 99 8.76 -24.08 3.30
N ASP A 100 7.60 -24.08 2.65
CA ASP A 100 7.21 -23.00 1.75
C ASP A 100 7.07 -21.66 2.47
N GLU A 101 7.39 -20.60 1.75
CA GLU A 101 7.26 -19.24 2.24
C GLU A 101 5.79 -18.91 2.58
N PRO A 102 5.50 -18.24 3.72
CA PRO A 102 4.13 -17.91 4.07
C PRO A 102 3.51 -16.94 3.05
N LEU A 103 2.26 -17.21 2.69
CA LEU A 103 1.48 -16.37 1.79
C LEU A 103 1.26 -14.99 2.43
N THR A 104 1.38 -13.93 1.64
CA THR A 104 1.21 -12.53 2.09
C THR A 104 0.26 -11.80 1.15
N PRO A 105 -0.35 -10.68 1.55
CA PRO A 105 -1.09 -9.84 0.61
C PRO A 105 -0.25 -9.42 -0.62
N SER A 106 1.04 -9.13 -0.45
CA SER A 106 1.96 -8.85 -1.55
C SER A 106 2.03 -10.01 -2.55
N HIS A 107 2.02 -11.27 -2.08
CA HIS A 107 1.98 -12.44 -2.97
C HIS A 107 0.71 -12.47 -3.82
N LEU A 108 -0.44 -12.09 -3.25
CA LEU A 108 -1.71 -12.06 -3.99
C LEU A 108 -1.78 -10.89 -4.99
N LEU A 109 -1.18 -9.74 -4.65
CA LEU A 109 -1.20 -8.53 -5.48
C LEU A 109 -0.14 -8.53 -6.58
N TYR A 110 1.07 -9.00 -6.25
CA TYR A 110 2.26 -8.87 -7.10
C TYR A 110 2.92 -10.21 -7.44
N GLY A 111 2.46 -11.32 -6.88
CA GLY A 111 3.12 -12.63 -7.03
C GLY A 111 4.42 -12.79 -6.24
N ARG A 112 4.82 -11.78 -5.46
CA ARG A 112 6.07 -11.75 -4.68
C ARG A 112 5.94 -10.78 -3.51
N ARG A 113 6.84 -10.86 -2.52
CA ARG A 113 6.92 -9.81 -1.50
C ARG A 113 7.39 -8.47 -2.06
N VAL A 114 6.90 -7.42 -1.42
CA VAL A 114 7.21 -6.04 -1.75
C VAL A 114 8.65 -5.70 -1.37
N LYS A 115 9.13 -6.19 -0.22
CA LYS A 115 10.50 -5.92 0.25
C LYS A 115 11.59 -6.73 -0.44
N THR A 116 11.24 -7.74 -1.25
CA THR A 116 12.22 -8.48 -2.03
C THR A 116 12.69 -7.62 -3.19
N LEU A 117 14.01 -7.48 -3.33
CA LEU A 117 14.59 -6.88 -4.53
C LEU A 117 14.11 -7.68 -5.74
N PRO A 118 13.77 -7.03 -6.87
CA PRO A 118 13.51 -7.77 -8.10
C PRO A 118 14.74 -8.64 -8.38
N TYR A 119 14.52 -9.94 -8.55
CA TYR A 119 15.56 -10.88 -8.91
C TYR A 119 16.29 -10.34 -10.14
N SER A 120 17.59 -10.06 -10.02
CA SER A 120 18.45 -9.78 -11.16
C SER A 120 18.73 -11.09 -11.89
N GLY A 121 17.69 -11.71 -12.45
CA GLY A 121 17.90 -12.71 -13.46
C GLY A 121 18.65 -12.03 -14.59
N THR A 122 19.70 -12.67 -15.11
CA THR A 122 20.30 -12.33 -16.40
C THR A 122 19.19 -12.23 -17.43
N ILE A 123 18.69 -11.02 -17.65
CA ILE A 123 17.81 -10.70 -18.76
C ILE A 123 18.71 -10.80 -19.99
N ASN A 124 18.57 -11.88 -20.75
CA ASN A 124 18.99 -11.84 -22.14
C ASN A 124 18.13 -10.75 -22.80
N PHE A 125 18.77 -9.63 -23.12
CA PHE A 125 18.15 -8.46 -23.71
C PHE A 125 17.56 -8.82 -25.08
N SER A 126 16.25 -9.07 -25.10
CA SER A 126 15.50 -9.12 -26.35
C SER A 126 14.02 -8.79 -26.12
N SER A 127 13.76 -7.56 -25.64
CA SER A 127 12.61 -6.71 -26.03
C SER A 127 12.46 -5.52 -25.06
N GLU A 128 12.35 -4.31 -25.61
CA GLU A 128 12.29 -3.04 -24.87
C GLU A 128 11.01 -2.83 -24.05
N GLU A 129 10.03 -3.75 -24.12
CA GLU A 129 8.74 -3.66 -23.42
C GLU A 129 8.80 -3.93 -21.92
N ASN A 130 9.79 -4.68 -21.42
CA ASN A 130 9.84 -5.06 -20.00
C ASN A 130 10.51 -4.03 -19.07
N VAL A 131 11.26 -3.07 -19.63
CA VAL A 131 11.98 -2.07 -18.83
C VAL A 131 11.03 -1.00 -18.29
N GLN A 132 10.02 -0.60 -19.08
CA GLN A 132 9.05 0.42 -18.68
C GLN A 132 8.18 -0.04 -17.50
N ASN A 133 7.74 -1.31 -17.52
CA ASN A 133 6.97 -1.90 -16.43
C ASN A 133 7.80 -1.98 -15.14
N LEU A 134 9.07 -2.39 -15.21
CA LEU A 134 9.95 -2.41 -14.04
C LEU A 134 10.24 -1.01 -13.46
N THR A 135 10.38 0.01 -14.31
CA THR A 135 10.62 1.39 -13.86
C THR A 135 9.41 2.00 -13.16
N HIS A 136 8.19 1.70 -13.60
CA HIS A 136 6.98 2.22 -12.97
C HIS A 136 6.79 1.66 -11.55
N TYR A 137 7.05 0.36 -11.33
CA TYR A 137 6.95 -0.25 -10.00
C TYR A 137 8.13 0.13 -9.08
N THR A 138 9.34 0.29 -9.61
CA THR A 138 10.51 0.68 -8.79
C THR A 138 10.55 2.17 -8.46
N ALA A 139 9.87 3.05 -9.21
CA ALA A 139 9.79 4.47 -8.89
C ALA A 139 9.10 4.74 -7.55
N ASN A 140 8.06 3.96 -7.21
CA ASN A 140 7.37 4.09 -5.91
C ASN A 140 8.22 3.59 -4.74
N PHE A 141 9.11 2.62 -4.95
CA PHE A 141 10.02 2.09 -3.90
C PHE A 141 11.34 2.85 -3.77
N ARG A 142 11.85 3.43 -4.87
CA ARG A 142 13.14 4.16 -4.87
C ARG A 142 13.07 5.45 -4.05
N THR A 143 11.91 6.09 -3.95
CA THR A 143 11.72 7.29 -3.10
C THR A 143 11.80 6.96 -1.61
N VAL A 144 11.39 5.75 -1.19
CA VAL A 144 11.40 5.32 0.22
C VAL A 144 12.82 4.97 0.69
N ARG A 145 13.63 4.34 -0.18
CA ARG A 145 15.02 3.99 0.15
C ARG A 145 15.99 5.17 0.12
N SER A 146 15.71 6.22 -0.67
CA SER A 146 16.63 7.35 -0.79
C SER A 146 16.56 8.32 0.41
N PHE A 147 15.44 8.35 1.16
CA PHE A 147 15.31 9.23 2.33
C PHE A 147 15.72 8.59 3.66
N ALA A 148 15.60 7.27 3.82
CA ALA A 148 16.04 6.58 5.03
C ALA A 148 17.57 6.61 5.24
N CYS A 149 18.36 6.87 4.19
CA CYS A 149 19.83 6.98 4.28
C CYS A 149 20.36 8.41 4.53
N ILE A 150 19.53 9.46 4.56
CA ILE A 150 20.04 10.86 4.62
C ILE A 150 19.94 11.49 6.01
N HIS A 151 19.23 10.92 6.99
CA HIS A 151 19.27 11.43 8.37
C HIS A 151 19.80 10.39 9.36
N ASN A 152 21.12 10.36 9.36
CA ASN A 152 22.01 10.06 10.46
C ASN A 152 21.45 10.59 11.81
N ILE A 153 20.56 9.85 12.49
CA ILE A 153 20.31 10.04 13.92
C ILE A 153 21.24 9.08 14.64
N LYS A 154 22.38 9.65 15.05
CA LYS A 154 23.28 9.11 16.06
C LYS A 154 22.44 8.59 17.23
N PHE A 155 22.39 7.28 17.43
CA PHE A 155 22.23 6.73 18.77
C PHE A 155 23.49 7.17 19.53
N ILE A 156 23.33 8.15 20.40
CA ILE A 156 24.38 8.57 21.33
C ILE A 156 24.61 7.39 22.27
N GLU A 157 25.75 6.73 22.10
CA GLU A 157 26.46 6.10 23.21
C GLU A 157 26.63 7.15 24.30
N ASN A 158 26.07 6.91 25.48
CA ASN A 158 26.62 7.49 26.69
C ASN A 158 26.95 6.33 27.63
N SER A 159 28.22 5.93 27.56
CA SER A 159 28.95 5.32 28.66
C SER A 159 29.39 6.42 29.63
N THR A 160 29.49 6.04 30.90
CA THR A 160 29.98 6.76 32.11
C THR A 160 28.97 7.72 32.76
N ALA A 161 28.69 7.65 34.07
CA ALA A 161 29.47 7.10 35.19
C ALA A 161 28.72 6.06 36.04
#